data_AF-A0A372GWF2-F1
#
_entry.id   AF-A0A372GWF2-F1
#
_cell.length_a   1.000
_cell.length_b   1.000
_cell.length_c   1.000
_cell.angle_alpha   90.00
_cell.angle_beta   90.00
_cell.angle_gamma   90.00
#
_symmetry.space_group_name_H-M   'P 1'
#
loop_
_entity.id
_entity.type
_entity.pdbx_description
1 polymer ?
#
loop_
_entity_poly.entity_id
_entity_poly.type
_entity_poly.pdbx_seq_one_letter_code
_entity_poly.pdbx_strand_id
1 'polypeptide(L)'
;MMLGPMGRVAHTVRTGLSVPWSRSIGTGEVMTNWKKCCSTHNQIKMKTKQNTIIFTIGIPLFVNCRNLVKGVVLTLKSFALITLLYSCGEDKKEVKELSADTPVDVSAKGKTIMAVFAHPDDEIYVGPIMAKYAREGAKVQVVTVTDGRYGTGQTDLKPGDELTALRNEELNCAARHMGLLKPIWMGYHDQLKLKDGFFGHVPYIQEIMRKLDSLVTDIDPDVIVTWGPDGGSNHMDHRIVGASVTQVYLSKKQEKNVHLFYVATPSSHLEDEDEKLLRGVSDDYLTTEISYTEEDRENTILALQCYKTQYSEDSMKHTADRLRSGDQKVYLRPVLKAGTKTNTLFKVD
;
A
#
# COMPACT_ATOMS: atom_id res chain seq x y z
N MET A 1 -14.19 27.76 35.85
CA MET A 1 -15.55 27.82 36.47
C MET A 1 -16.50 26.99 35.61
N MET A 2 -17.54 26.41 36.21
CA MET A 2 -18.68 25.89 35.44
C MET A 2 -19.54 27.07 34.94
N LEU A 3 -20.17 26.91 33.77
CA LEU A 3 -21.59 27.26 33.60
C LEU A 3 -22.23 26.27 32.62
N GLY A 4 -23.50 25.93 32.90
CA GLY A 4 -24.33 25.03 32.11
C GLY A 4 -25.16 25.74 31.02
N PRO A 5 -26.06 25.02 30.33
CA PRO A 5 -26.63 25.47 29.07
C PRO A 5 -27.94 26.28 29.19
N MET A 6 -28.15 27.13 28.19
CA MET A 6 -29.46 27.64 27.74
C MET A 6 -29.45 27.61 26.20
N GLY A 7 -30.54 27.40 25.47
CA GLY A 7 -31.92 27.07 25.87
C GLY A 7 -32.76 26.96 24.59
N ARG A 8 -33.80 26.12 24.56
CA ARG A 8 -34.69 26.02 23.37
C ARG A 8 -35.64 27.22 23.34
N VAL A 9 -35.78 27.87 22.19
CA VAL A 9 -36.93 28.72 21.87
C VAL A 9 -37.45 28.30 20.50
N ALA A 10 -38.76 28.03 20.42
CA ALA A 10 -39.45 27.77 19.16
C ALA A 10 -40.57 28.81 19.01
N HIS A 11 -40.61 29.51 17.88
CA HIS A 11 -41.72 30.41 17.53
C HIS A 11 -42.14 30.22 16.09
N THR A 12 -43.28 29.59 15.89
CA THR A 12 -44.09 29.69 14.68
C THR A 12 -44.95 30.95 14.73
N VAL A 13 -44.75 31.87 13.79
CA VAL A 13 -45.75 32.87 13.40
C VAL A 13 -45.80 32.91 11.86
N ARG A 14 -47.00 33.09 11.30
CA ARG A 14 -47.30 32.81 9.88
C ARG A 14 -48.06 33.96 9.23
N THR A 15 -47.33 34.91 8.64
CA THR A 15 -47.80 35.92 7.66
C THR A 15 -46.58 36.45 6.91
N GLY A 16 -46.56 36.64 5.59
CA GLY A 16 -47.61 36.47 4.59
C GLY A 16 -47.93 37.77 3.87
N LEU A 17 -47.12 38.13 2.87
CA LEU A 17 -47.43 39.17 1.88
C LEU A 17 -46.67 38.89 0.56
N SER A 18 -47.30 39.23 -0.56
CA SER A 18 -46.78 39.18 -1.93
C SER A 18 -45.91 40.45 -2.21
N VAL A 19 -45.21 40.64 -3.34
CA VAL A 19 -45.64 40.69 -4.76
C VAL A 19 -44.45 40.31 -5.67
N PRO A 20 -44.65 39.63 -6.82
CA PRO A 20 -43.55 39.12 -7.66
C PRO A 20 -43.05 40.12 -8.71
N TRP A 21 -41.90 39.81 -9.33
CA TRP A 21 -41.55 40.29 -10.67
C TRP A 21 -41.33 39.11 -11.61
N SER A 22 -42.14 39.07 -12.68
CA SER A 22 -41.97 38.16 -13.80
C SER A 22 -41.54 38.94 -15.04
N ARG A 23 -40.67 38.34 -15.86
CA ARG A 23 -40.73 38.47 -17.33
C ARG A 23 -39.88 37.41 -18.01
N SER A 24 -40.50 36.72 -18.95
CA SER A 24 -39.90 35.67 -19.78
C SER A 24 -39.68 36.16 -21.20
N ILE A 25 -38.43 36.12 -21.67
CA ILE A 25 -38.02 36.10 -23.08
C ILE A 25 -36.77 35.20 -23.12
N GLY A 26 -36.56 34.27 -24.05
CA GLY A 26 -37.42 33.84 -25.15
C GLY A 26 -36.55 33.36 -26.32
N THR A 27 -36.59 32.05 -26.62
CA THR A 27 -36.08 31.37 -27.84
C THR A 27 -34.72 31.81 -28.42
N GLY A 28 -33.73 30.92 -28.37
CA GLY A 28 -32.51 31.03 -29.17
C GLY A 28 -31.76 29.70 -29.28
N GLU A 29 -31.77 29.09 -30.47
CA GLU A 29 -30.85 27.99 -30.79
C GLU A 29 -29.43 28.53 -30.97
N VAL A 30 -28.44 27.87 -30.36
CA VAL A 30 -27.02 28.08 -30.69
C VAL A 30 -26.33 26.72 -30.82
N MET A 31 -26.47 26.12 -32.01
CA MET A 31 -25.52 25.09 -32.45
C MET A 31 -24.24 25.77 -32.96
N THR A 32 -23.16 25.71 -32.20
CA THR A 32 -21.81 25.94 -32.75
C THR A 32 -20.81 24.94 -32.18
N ASN A 33 -20.10 24.29 -33.11
CA ASN A 33 -19.08 23.29 -32.83
C ASN A 33 -17.94 23.84 -31.97
N TRP A 34 -17.43 23.01 -31.05
CA TRP A 34 -15.98 22.93 -30.85
C TRP A 34 -15.47 21.53 -31.19
N LYS A 35 -14.67 21.44 -32.25
CA LYS A 35 -13.97 20.24 -32.70
C LYS A 35 -12.46 20.51 -32.73
N LYS A 36 -11.69 19.60 -32.14
CA LYS A 36 -10.31 19.24 -32.51
C LYS A 36 -9.27 20.38 -32.56
N CYS A 37 -8.55 20.53 -31.45
CA CYS A 37 -7.10 20.32 -31.47
C CYS A 37 -6.83 18.97 -30.76
N CYS A 38 -5.86 18.12 -31.13
CA CYS A 38 -4.77 18.28 -32.10
C CYS A 38 -4.74 17.17 -33.17
N SER A 39 -4.36 17.56 -34.39
CA SER A 39 -3.69 16.75 -35.40
C SER A 39 -3.02 17.77 -36.34
N THR A 40 -1.77 17.65 -36.79
CA THR A 40 -0.94 16.46 -37.07
C THR A 40 0.55 16.75 -36.80
N HIS A 41 1.39 15.71 -36.79
CA HIS A 41 2.60 15.65 -37.65
C HIS A 41 3.17 14.22 -37.63
N ASN A 42 3.02 13.49 -38.74
CA ASN A 42 3.71 12.20 -38.94
C ASN A 42 3.84 11.92 -40.45
N GLN A 43 4.95 12.36 -41.05
CA GLN A 43 5.28 12.18 -42.48
C GLN A 43 6.81 12.13 -42.69
N ILE A 44 7.42 10.96 -42.47
CA ILE A 44 8.61 10.57 -43.24
C ILE A 44 8.37 9.15 -43.77
N LYS A 45 8.13 9.04 -45.07
CA LYS A 45 8.27 7.78 -45.82
C LYS A 45 9.61 7.80 -46.53
N MET A 46 10.43 6.77 -46.33
CA MET A 46 11.46 6.40 -47.30
C MET A 46 11.35 4.91 -47.62
N LYS A 47 11.36 4.57 -48.90
CA LYS A 47 11.40 3.19 -49.39
C LYS A 47 12.52 3.07 -50.42
N THR A 48 13.41 2.12 -50.18
CA THR A 48 14.21 1.38 -51.18
C THR A 48 15.00 2.17 -52.24
N LYS A 49 16.32 1.95 -52.29
CA LYS A 49 16.89 1.03 -53.31
C LYS A 49 18.34 0.61 -53.07
N GLN A 50 18.57 -0.69 -53.29
CA GLN A 50 19.73 -1.34 -53.93
C GLN A 50 21.14 -0.76 -53.70
N ASN A 51 22.01 -1.59 -53.10
CA ASN A 51 23.15 -2.14 -53.85
C ASN A 51 23.49 -3.57 -53.38
N THR A 52 24.15 -4.36 -54.22
CA THR A 52 24.32 -5.81 -54.05
C THR A 52 25.76 -6.24 -54.34
N ILE A 53 26.37 -7.06 -53.47
CA ILE A 53 27.57 -7.85 -53.76
C ILE A 53 27.40 -9.29 -53.24
N ILE A 54 28.00 -10.25 -53.94
CA ILE A 54 27.77 -11.70 -53.95
C ILE A 54 29.15 -12.38 -54.11
N PHE A 55 29.51 -13.55 -53.57
CA PHE A 55 28.82 -14.64 -52.83
C PHE A 55 29.91 -15.40 -51.97
N THR A 56 29.90 -16.65 -51.46
CA THR A 56 29.01 -17.87 -51.46
C THR A 56 29.51 -18.82 -50.32
N ILE A 57 28.61 -19.61 -49.72
CA ILE A 57 28.77 -21.04 -49.28
C ILE A 57 29.84 -21.43 -48.21
N GLY A 58 29.48 -22.34 -47.28
CA GLY A 58 30.46 -23.04 -46.41
C GLY A 58 29.93 -23.94 -45.26
N ILE A 59 29.06 -24.93 -45.52
CA ILE A 59 28.52 -25.94 -44.55
C ILE A 59 28.37 -27.26 -45.36
N PRO A 60 28.78 -28.50 -44.94
CA PRO A 60 28.31 -29.16 -43.70
C PRO A 60 29.14 -30.30 -43.00
N LEU A 61 28.75 -30.57 -41.74
CA LEU A 61 28.57 -31.89 -41.07
C LEU A 61 29.73 -32.90 -40.78
N PHE A 62 29.35 -33.91 -39.96
CA PHE A 62 30.03 -35.15 -39.51
C PHE A 62 31.02 -35.07 -38.31
N VAL A 63 31.26 -36.14 -37.50
CA VAL A 63 30.36 -37.03 -36.69
C VAL A 63 31.18 -38.09 -35.89
N ASN A 64 31.01 -38.12 -34.56
CA ASN A 64 31.02 -39.30 -33.65
C ASN A 64 32.31 -40.18 -33.37
N CYS A 65 32.29 -40.79 -32.17
CA CYS A 65 32.84 -42.10 -31.74
C CYS A 65 34.30 -42.35 -31.27
N ARG A 66 34.43 -42.49 -29.93
CA ARG A 66 34.94 -43.67 -29.15
C ARG A 66 36.41 -44.16 -29.18
N ASN A 67 36.79 -44.76 -28.03
CA ASN A 67 37.98 -45.59 -27.70
C ASN A 67 39.25 -44.77 -27.39
N LEU A 68 40.29 -45.28 -26.71
CA LEU A 68 40.60 -46.61 -26.12
C LEU A 68 40.69 -46.46 -24.55
N VAL A 69 41.23 -47.30 -23.64
CA VAL A 69 41.99 -48.59 -23.62
C VAL A 69 41.37 -49.60 -22.61
N LYS A 70 42.14 -50.29 -21.74
CA LYS A 70 41.68 -51.31 -20.77
C LYS A 70 42.58 -51.39 -19.51
N GLY A 71 41.98 -51.65 -18.34
CA GLY A 71 42.45 -52.65 -17.37
C GLY A 71 43.48 -52.30 -16.26
N VAL A 72 43.78 -53.34 -15.46
CA VAL A 72 44.81 -53.47 -14.39
C VAL A 72 44.51 -52.87 -13.00
N VAL A 73 43.73 -53.62 -12.20
CA VAL A 73 44.14 -54.32 -10.94
C VAL A 73 45.06 -53.60 -9.93
N LEU A 74 44.61 -53.57 -8.65
CA LEU A 74 45.30 -53.55 -7.33
C LEU A 74 46.80 -53.14 -7.25
N THR A 75 47.27 -52.36 -6.26
CA THR A 75 47.09 -52.53 -4.79
C THR A 75 47.26 -51.23 -3.99
N LEU A 76 46.74 -51.18 -2.75
CA LEU A 76 47.18 -50.20 -1.75
C LEU A 76 48.62 -50.49 -1.26
N LYS A 77 49.39 -49.44 -0.95
CA LYS A 77 50.29 -49.40 0.21
C LYS A 77 50.67 -47.96 0.58
N SER A 78 50.64 -47.67 1.87
CA SER A 78 50.95 -46.36 2.44
C SER A 78 52.45 -46.11 2.51
N PHE A 79 52.87 -44.85 2.32
CA PHE A 79 54.13 -44.34 2.88
C PHE A 79 53.94 -42.87 3.28
N ALA A 80 54.50 -42.48 4.42
CA ALA A 80 54.48 -41.09 4.90
C ALA A 80 55.77 -40.37 4.50
N LEU A 81 55.70 -39.06 4.25
CA LEU A 81 56.90 -38.24 4.08
C LEU A 81 56.73 -36.82 4.66
N ILE A 82 57.41 -36.60 5.78
CA ILE A 82 58.14 -35.39 6.20
C ILE A 82 57.64 -34.05 5.63
N THR A 83 57.11 -33.21 6.53
CA THR A 83 56.90 -31.78 6.31
C THR A 83 58.20 -31.05 6.03
N LEU A 84 58.28 -30.33 4.92
CA LEU A 84 59.19 -29.19 4.77
C LEU A 84 58.40 -27.89 4.97
N LEU A 85 58.92 -26.98 5.79
CA LEU A 85 58.33 -25.66 6.00
C LEU A 85 58.71 -24.74 4.83
N TYR A 86 57.71 -24.15 4.18
CA TYR A 86 57.90 -22.92 3.41
C TYR A 86 56.88 -21.88 3.87
N SER A 87 57.39 -20.70 4.22
CA SER A 87 56.57 -19.57 4.67
C SER A 87 56.25 -18.66 3.50
N CYS A 88 54.95 -18.48 3.24
CA CYS A 88 54.39 -17.29 2.61
C CYS A 88 53.17 -16.89 3.44
N GLY A 89 53.18 -15.67 3.97
CA GLY A 89 52.06 -15.12 4.71
C GLY A 89 51.12 -14.35 3.78
N GLU A 90 49.82 -14.58 3.92
CA GLU A 90 48.77 -13.70 3.42
C GLU A 90 47.74 -13.50 4.55
N ASP A 91 47.23 -12.27 4.69
CA ASP A 91 46.41 -11.86 5.83
C ASP A 91 45.04 -12.55 5.85
N LYS A 92 44.91 -13.57 6.70
CA LYS A 92 43.61 -14.15 7.05
C LYS A 92 42.83 -13.18 7.92
N LYS A 93 42.00 -12.35 7.28
CA LYS A 93 40.91 -11.64 7.95
C LYS A 93 40.10 -12.62 8.79
N GLU A 94 39.94 -12.30 10.06
CA GLU A 94 39.18 -13.09 11.03
C GLU A 94 37.70 -13.13 10.60
N VAL A 95 37.25 -14.29 10.12
CA VAL A 95 35.84 -14.51 9.80
C VAL A 95 35.10 -14.63 11.13
N LYS A 96 34.59 -13.50 11.60
CA LYS A 96 33.83 -13.43 12.85
C LYS A 96 32.53 -14.21 12.68
N GLU A 97 32.51 -15.40 13.26
CA GLU A 97 31.35 -16.29 13.32
C GLU A 97 30.14 -15.51 13.88
N LEU A 98 29.05 -15.43 13.11
CA LEU A 98 27.85 -14.72 13.54
C LEU A 98 27.18 -15.53 14.65
N SER A 99 27.45 -15.14 15.89
CA SER A 99 26.87 -15.72 17.09
C SER A 99 25.36 -15.56 17.08
N ALA A 100 24.65 -16.61 16.70
CA ALA A 100 23.20 -16.71 16.80
C ALA A 100 22.78 -16.91 18.26
N ASP A 101 22.89 -15.85 19.07
CA ASP A 101 22.08 -15.75 20.29
C ASP A 101 21.83 -14.30 20.71
N THR A 102 20.59 -13.86 20.55
CA THR A 102 19.99 -12.76 21.30
C THR A 102 18.50 -13.06 21.36
N PRO A 103 17.94 -13.40 22.54
CA PRO A 103 16.51 -13.62 22.69
C PRO A 103 15.74 -12.30 22.52
N VAL A 104 15.40 -11.98 21.26
CA VAL A 104 14.37 -10.98 20.96
C VAL A 104 13.05 -11.50 21.53
N ASP A 105 12.26 -10.65 22.18
CA ASP A 105 10.89 -11.00 22.56
C ASP A 105 10.00 -10.96 21.30
N VAL A 106 10.05 -12.05 20.52
CA VAL A 106 9.37 -12.19 19.22
C VAL A 106 7.85 -12.39 19.33
N SER A 107 7.29 -12.38 20.55
CA SER A 107 5.93 -12.84 20.82
C SER A 107 4.87 -11.76 20.56
N ALA A 108 4.59 -11.46 19.28
CA ALA A 108 3.40 -10.69 18.89
C ALA A 108 2.07 -11.42 19.23
N LYS A 109 2.15 -12.70 19.60
CA LYS A 109 1.09 -13.54 20.15
C LYS A 109 0.24 -12.82 21.21
N GLY A 110 -1.06 -12.73 20.94
CA GLY A 110 -2.03 -12.09 21.85
C GLY A 110 -2.17 -10.58 21.69
N LYS A 111 -1.40 -9.96 20.77
CA LYS A 111 -1.65 -8.59 20.31
C LYS A 111 -2.70 -8.57 19.19
N THR A 112 -3.45 -7.48 19.10
CA THR A 112 -4.37 -7.22 17.99
C THR A 112 -3.92 -5.99 17.20
N ILE A 113 -3.84 -6.11 15.87
CA ILE A 113 -3.56 -5.02 14.93
C ILE A 113 -4.80 -4.79 14.07
N MET A 114 -5.29 -3.56 13.99
CA MET A 114 -6.39 -3.13 13.14
C MET A 114 -5.86 -2.24 12.02
N ALA A 115 -5.73 -2.78 10.81
CA ALA A 115 -5.28 -2.03 9.64
C ALA A 115 -6.51 -1.47 8.90
N VAL A 116 -6.63 -0.14 8.79
CA VAL A 116 -7.84 0.53 8.28
C VAL A 116 -7.51 1.34 7.03
N PHE A 117 -8.10 0.94 5.91
CA PHE A 117 -7.82 1.49 4.59
C PHE A 117 -9.10 1.78 3.78
N ALA A 118 -8.97 2.47 2.65
CA ALA A 118 -10.11 2.91 1.86
C ALA A 118 -10.62 1.79 0.94
N HIS A 119 -9.74 1.13 0.19
CA HIS A 119 -10.12 0.22 -0.90
C HIS A 119 -9.64 -1.24 -0.70
N PRO A 120 -10.24 -2.22 -1.41
CA PRO A 120 -9.75 -3.60 -1.46
C PRO A 120 -8.55 -3.72 -2.42
N ASP A 121 -7.35 -3.46 -1.91
CA ASP A 121 -6.01 -3.46 -2.56
C ASP A 121 -5.00 -2.64 -1.73
N ASP A 122 -5.45 -1.53 -1.14
CA ASP A 122 -4.68 -0.61 -0.28
C ASP A 122 -3.76 -1.32 0.72
N GLU A 123 -4.21 -2.42 1.32
CA GLU A 123 -3.51 -3.05 2.43
C GLU A 123 -2.17 -3.70 2.02
N ILE A 124 -1.99 -3.98 0.72
CA ILE A 124 -0.72 -4.44 0.14
C ILE A 124 0.43 -3.44 0.42
N TYR A 125 0.13 -2.15 0.61
CA TYR A 125 1.14 -1.12 0.96
C TYR A 125 1.90 -1.44 2.25
N VAL A 126 1.25 -2.14 3.20
CA VAL A 126 1.87 -2.61 4.46
C VAL A 126 1.80 -4.13 4.63
N GLY A 127 1.47 -4.85 3.55
CA GLY A 127 1.35 -6.31 3.53
C GLY A 127 2.50 -7.05 4.21
N PRO A 128 3.78 -6.66 4.01
CA PRO A 128 4.90 -7.41 4.59
C PRO A 128 4.94 -7.34 6.12
N ILE A 129 4.55 -6.21 6.73
CA ILE A 129 4.49 -6.14 8.21
C ILE A 129 3.23 -6.78 8.78
N MET A 130 2.13 -6.81 8.01
CA MET A 130 0.95 -7.57 8.40
C MET A 130 1.22 -9.09 8.38
N ALA A 131 1.86 -9.59 7.32
CA ALA A 131 2.29 -10.98 7.22
C ALA A 131 3.27 -11.34 8.35
N LYS A 132 4.27 -10.48 8.61
CA LYS A 132 5.20 -10.61 9.74
C LYS A 132 4.48 -10.77 11.08
N TYR A 133 3.59 -9.84 11.42
CA TYR A 133 2.92 -9.87 12.72
C TYR A 133 1.91 -11.02 12.84
N ALA A 134 1.26 -11.44 11.75
CA ALA A 134 0.43 -12.64 11.73
C ALA A 134 1.27 -13.91 11.98
N ARG A 135 2.41 -14.06 11.29
CA ARG A 135 3.38 -15.16 11.49
C ARG A 135 3.96 -15.17 12.91
N GLU A 136 4.14 -13.99 13.52
CA GLU A 136 4.58 -13.82 14.92
C GLU A 136 3.42 -13.92 15.95
N GLY A 137 2.21 -14.26 15.48
CA GLY A 137 1.07 -14.69 16.30
C GLY A 137 0.04 -13.61 16.67
N ALA A 138 0.19 -12.39 16.15
CA ALA A 138 -0.80 -11.32 16.35
C ALA A 138 -2.09 -11.60 15.57
N LYS A 139 -3.22 -11.12 16.11
CA LYS A 139 -4.48 -11.02 15.38
C LYS A 139 -4.44 -9.79 14.48
N VAL A 140 -4.14 -9.97 13.21
CA VAL A 140 -4.15 -8.86 12.24
C VAL A 140 -5.50 -8.82 11.52
N GLN A 141 -6.26 -7.74 11.74
CA GLN A 141 -7.58 -7.50 11.17
C GLN A 141 -7.51 -6.34 10.17
N VAL A 142 -7.68 -6.65 8.89
CA VAL A 142 -7.90 -5.62 7.85
C VAL A 142 -9.35 -5.14 7.91
N VAL A 143 -9.54 -3.83 7.78
CA VAL A 143 -10.82 -3.15 7.69
C VAL A 143 -10.81 -2.24 6.47
N THR A 144 -11.65 -2.56 5.49
CA THR A 144 -11.77 -1.80 4.25
C THR A 144 -13.05 -0.98 4.30
N VAL A 145 -12.92 0.35 4.28
CA VAL A 145 -14.05 1.26 4.46
C VAL A 145 -15.00 1.22 3.26
N THR A 146 -14.46 1.27 2.04
CA THR A 146 -15.28 1.40 0.83
C THR A 146 -15.53 0.09 0.09
N ASP A 147 -16.39 0.13 -0.92
CA ASP A 147 -16.75 -0.97 -1.81
C ASP A 147 -15.92 -1.08 -3.08
N GLY A 148 -14.97 -0.15 -3.29
CA GLY A 148 -14.08 -0.13 -4.46
C GLY A 148 -14.79 -0.13 -5.81
N ARG A 149 -16.08 0.27 -5.86
CA ARG A 149 -16.96 0.09 -7.01
C ARG A 149 -16.52 0.82 -8.28
N TYR A 150 -15.54 1.74 -8.22
CA TYR A 150 -14.99 2.45 -9.38
C TYR A 150 -13.59 1.98 -9.80
N GLY A 151 -12.98 1.02 -9.09
CA GLY A 151 -11.69 0.42 -9.47
C GLY A 151 -11.81 -0.52 -10.67
N THR A 152 -12.02 0.02 -11.88
CA THR A 152 -12.06 -0.75 -13.13
C THR A 152 -10.67 -0.82 -13.77
N GLY A 153 -9.63 -1.12 -12.97
CA GLY A 153 -8.24 -0.95 -13.39
C GLY A 153 -7.83 -1.86 -14.56
N GLN A 154 -8.18 -3.14 -14.46
CA GLN A 154 -7.74 -4.23 -15.34
C GLN A 154 -8.87 -5.25 -15.57
N THR A 155 -10.08 -4.75 -15.81
CA THR A 155 -11.28 -5.58 -15.98
C THR A 155 -12.30 -4.91 -16.91
N ASP A 156 -13.01 -5.73 -17.70
CA ASP A 156 -14.14 -5.29 -18.52
C ASP A 156 -15.43 -5.07 -17.70
N LEU A 157 -15.41 -5.40 -16.40
CA LEU A 157 -16.54 -5.16 -15.50
C LEU A 157 -16.80 -3.66 -15.33
N LYS A 158 -18.08 -3.29 -15.39
CA LYS A 158 -18.53 -1.91 -15.19
C LYS A 158 -18.57 -1.55 -13.71
N PRO A 159 -18.46 -0.25 -13.35
CA PRO A 159 -18.61 0.18 -11.98
C PRO A 159 -19.96 -0.23 -11.37
N GLY A 160 -19.94 -0.95 -10.25
CA GLY A 160 -21.14 -1.48 -9.62
C GLY A 160 -20.93 -2.76 -8.82
N ASP A 161 -22.03 -3.36 -8.41
CA ASP A 161 -22.06 -4.35 -7.33
C ASP A 161 -21.38 -5.68 -7.70
N GLU A 162 -21.31 -6.04 -8.99
CA GLU A 162 -20.58 -7.20 -9.52
C GLU A 162 -19.06 -7.06 -9.33
N LEU A 163 -18.50 -5.89 -9.67
CA LEU A 163 -17.09 -5.56 -9.45
C LEU A 163 -16.78 -5.49 -7.95
N THR A 164 -17.65 -4.88 -7.15
CA THR A 164 -17.54 -4.86 -5.69
C THR A 164 -17.51 -6.26 -5.07
N ALA A 165 -18.36 -7.19 -5.55
CA ALA A 165 -18.37 -8.57 -5.08
C ALA A 165 -17.02 -9.25 -5.39
N LEU A 166 -16.53 -9.11 -6.62
CA LEU A 166 -15.24 -9.68 -7.02
C LEU A 166 -14.07 -9.09 -6.23
N ARG A 167 -13.97 -7.76 -6.08
CA ARG A 167 -12.91 -7.12 -5.27
C ARG A 167 -12.92 -7.58 -3.81
N ASN A 168 -14.09 -7.89 -3.24
CA ASN A 168 -14.19 -8.47 -1.91
C ASN A 168 -13.64 -9.92 -1.88
N GLU A 169 -13.87 -10.73 -2.92
CA GLU A 169 -13.23 -12.05 -3.04
C GLU A 169 -11.71 -11.96 -3.20
N GLU A 170 -11.21 -10.98 -3.97
CA GLU A 170 -9.78 -10.69 -4.12
C GLU A 170 -9.13 -10.28 -2.78
N LEU A 171 -9.77 -9.40 -2.01
CA LEU A 171 -9.34 -9.04 -0.64
C LEU A 171 -9.37 -10.23 0.34
N ASN A 172 -10.39 -11.08 0.25
CA ASN A 172 -10.43 -12.33 1.02
C ASN A 172 -9.33 -13.32 0.58
N CYS A 173 -8.86 -13.25 -0.67
CA CYS A 173 -7.71 -14.01 -1.17
C CYS A 173 -6.39 -13.42 -0.64
N ALA A 174 -6.19 -12.11 -0.74
CA ALA A 174 -5.00 -11.42 -0.27
C ALA A 174 -4.75 -11.66 1.23
N ALA A 175 -5.79 -11.51 2.05
CA ALA A 175 -5.74 -11.77 3.48
C ALA A 175 -5.34 -13.21 3.83
N ARG A 176 -5.74 -14.22 3.04
CA ARG A 176 -5.34 -15.63 3.27
C ARG A 176 -3.84 -15.84 3.04
N HIS A 177 -3.26 -15.24 1.99
CA HIS A 177 -1.84 -15.37 1.70
C HIS A 177 -0.95 -14.69 2.74
N MET A 178 -1.39 -13.56 3.31
CA MET A 178 -0.70 -12.88 4.42
C MET A 178 -1.04 -13.46 5.82
N GLY A 179 -1.85 -14.52 5.92
CA GLY A 179 -2.21 -15.15 7.20
C GLY A 179 -3.13 -14.33 8.12
N LEU A 180 -3.85 -13.35 7.57
CA LEU A 180 -4.65 -12.37 8.31
C LEU A 180 -6.02 -12.95 8.71
N LEU A 181 -6.70 -12.28 9.64
CA LEU A 181 -8.12 -12.53 9.90
C LEU A 181 -8.97 -12.18 8.68
N LYS A 182 -10.15 -12.78 8.55
CA LYS A 182 -11.10 -12.47 7.48
C LYS A 182 -11.38 -10.95 7.47
N PRO A 183 -11.14 -10.23 6.36
CA PRO A 183 -11.31 -8.78 6.32
C PRO A 183 -12.72 -8.32 6.66
N ILE A 184 -12.82 -7.21 7.40
CA ILE A 184 -14.08 -6.53 7.69
C ILE A 184 -14.28 -5.49 6.60
N TRP A 185 -15.18 -5.81 5.67
CA TRP A 185 -15.63 -4.88 4.65
C TRP A 185 -16.81 -4.07 5.17
N MET A 186 -16.70 -2.74 5.16
CA MET A 186 -17.74 -1.84 5.68
C MET A 186 -18.80 -1.44 4.63
N GLY A 187 -18.53 -1.64 3.34
CA GLY A 187 -19.53 -1.49 2.27
C GLY A 187 -19.94 -0.05 1.93
N TYR A 188 -19.15 0.96 2.31
CA TYR A 188 -19.46 2.34 1.93
C TYR A 188 -19.12 2.60 0.44
N HIS A 189 -19.99 3.32 -0.26
CA HIS A 189 -19.78 3.77 -1.65
C HIS A 189 -18.43 4.50 -1.82
N ASP A 190 -17.55 3.93 -2.67
CA ASP A 190 -16.30 4.48 -3.22
C ASP A 190 -16.48 5.93 -3.72
N GLN A 191 -15.43 6.75 -3.67
CA GLN A 191 -15.46 8.21 -3.79
C GLN A 191 -16.29 8.89 -2.68
N LEU A 192 -16.56 8.18 -1.57
CA LEU A 192 -17.33 8.62 -0.39
C LEU A 192 -18.62 9.45 -0.69
N LYS A 193 -19.32 9.12 -1.78
CA LYS A 193 -20.48 9.86 -2.32
C LYS A 193 -20.20 11.33 -2.71
N LEU A 194 -18.99 11.67 -3.15
CA LEU A 194 -18.59 13.00 -3.63
C LEU A 194 -19.58 13.60 -4.65
N LYS A 195 -20.16 12.77 -5.52
CA LYS A 195 -21.19 13.15 -6.52
C LYS A 195 -22.48 13.73 -5.92
N ASP A 196 -22.81 13.37 -4.67
CA ASP A 196 -24.00 13.85 -3.95
C ASP A 196 -23.77 15.26 -3.35
N GLY A 197 -22.54 15.77 -3.47
CA GLY A 197 -22.15 17.12 -3.06
C GLY A 197 -22.01 17.32 -1.55
N PHE A 198 -21.74 18.58 -1.17
CA PHE A 198 -21.37 18.97 0.19
C PHE A 198 -22.34 18.48 1.28
N PHE A 199 -23.65 18.55 1.01
CA PHE A 199 -24.68 18.16 1.99
C PHE A 199 -24.84 16.65 2.17
N GLY A 200 -24.54 15.83 1.14
CA GLY A 200 -24.56 14.37 1.24
C GLY A 200 -23.35 13.81 1.99
N HIS A 201 -22.19 14.43 1.78
CA HIS A 201 -20.90 13.93 2.27
C HIS A 201 -20.75 14.03 3.80
N VAL A 202 -21.13 15.15 4.44
CA VAL A 202 -20.87 15.36 5.89
C VAL A 202 -21.60 14.34 6.80
N PRO A 203 -22.92 14.07 6.65
CA PRO A 203 -23.59 13.05 7.46
C PRO A 203 -23.03 11.64 7.25
N TYR A 204 -22.51 11.37 6.04
CA TYR A 204 -21.96 10.08 5.63
C TYR A 204 -20.60 9.80 6.29
N ILE A 205 -19.67 10.76 6.30
CA ILE A 205 -18.41 10.63 7.05
C ILE A 205 -18.68 10.52 8.57
N GLN A 206 -19.69 11.21 9.10
CA GLN A 206 -20.11 11.03 10.49
C GLN A 206 -20.63 9.62 10.79
N GLU A 207 -21.24 8.95 9.81
CA GLU A 207 -21.66 7.55 9.95
C GLU A 207 -20.47 6.59 9.95
N ILE A 208 -19.54 6.78 9.00
CA ILE A 208 -18.28 6.03 8.91
C ILE A 208 -17.49 6.15 10.22
N MET A 209 -17.35 7.36 10.78
CA MET A 209 -16.69 7.56 12.08
C MET A 209 -17.38 6.81 13.23
N ARG A 210 -18.73 6.79 13.29
CA ARG A 210 -19.46 6.00 14.30
C ARG A 210 -19.25 4.49 14.11
N LYS A 211 -19.19 4.00 12.87
CA LYS A 211 -18.93 2.57 12.61
C LYS A 211 -17.48 2.19 12.90
N LEU A 212 -16.51 3.05 12.59
CA LEU A 212 -15.11 2.89 12.99
C LEU A 212 -14.95 2.87 14.52
N ASP A 213 -15.60 3.79 15.24
CA ASP A 213 -15.59 3.84 16.71
C ASP A 213 -16.16 2.55 17.35
N SER A 214 -17.23 2.02 16.75
CA SER A 214 -17.79 0.71 17.12
C SER A 214 -16.77 -0.40 16.88
N LEU A 215 -16.17 -0.47 15.68
CA LEU A 215 -15.19 -1.51 15.34
C LEU A 215 -13.92 -1.45 16.21
N VAL A 216 -13.41 -0.26 16.55
CA VAL A 216 -12.29 -0.13 17.51
C VAL A 216 -12.66 -0.70 18.88
N THR A 217 -13.92 -0.52 19.31
CA THR A 217 -14.44 -1.06 20.57
C THR A 217 -14.66 -2.59 20.50
N ASP A 218 -15.14 -3.09 19.36
CA ASP A 218 -15.40 -4.53 19.13
C ASP A 218 -14.09 -5.35 18.98
N ILE A 219 -13.03 -4.75 18.43
CA ILE A 219 -11.76 -5.41 18.08
C ILE A 219 -10.72 -5.36 19.21
N ASP A 220 -10.78 -4.34 20.07
CA ASP A 220 -9.76 -4.00 21.09
C ASP A 220 -8.31 -4.04 20.53
N PRO A 221 -7.96 -3.20 19.53
CA PRO A 221 -6.62 -3.17 18.98
C PRO A 221 -5.58 -2.72 20.00
N ASP A 222 -4.39 -3.34 19.99
CA ASP A 222 -3.18 -2.75 20.59
C ASP A 222 -2.58 -1.71 19.64
N VAL A 223 -2.71 -1.93 18.33
CA VAL A 223 -2.18 -1.06 17.27
C VAL A 223 -3.24 -0.83 16.20
N ILE A 224 -3.39 0.41 15.75
CA ILE A 224 -4.15 0.79 14.56
C ILE A 224 -3.15 1.33 13.53
N VAL A 225 -3.29 0.92 12.27
CA VAL A 225 -2.49 1.40 11.13
C VAL A 225 -3.43 1.97 10.07
N THR A 226 -3.14 3.16 9.54
CA THR A 226 -3.99 3.81 8.53
C THR A 226 -3.22 4.82 7.68
N TRP A 227 -3.90 5.46 6.73
CA TRP A 227 -3.34 6.48 5.83
C TRP A 227 -2.93 7.78 6.54
N GLY A 228 -1.81 8.37 6.11
CA GLY A 228 -1.39 9.72 6.49
C GLY A 228 -2.23 10.84 5.84
N PRO A 229 -1.97 12.13 6.17
CA PRO A 229 -2.65 13.29 5.56
C PRO A 229 -2.44 13.42 4.04
N ASP A 230 -1.42 12.75 3.52
CA ASP A 230 -1.02 12.51 2.13
C ASP A 230 -1.83 11.39 1.45
N GLY A 231 -2.38 10.44 2.21
CA GLY A 231 -3.13 9.29 1.69
C GLY A 231 -2.30 8.25 0.91
N GLY A 232 -0.96 8.31 0.96
CA GLY A 232 -0.03 7.52 0.14
C GLY A 232 0.01 7.91 -1.35
N SER A 233 -1.15 8.24 -1.93
CA SER A 233 -1.37 8.52 -3.36
C SER A 233 -2.09 9.85 -3.62
N ASN A 234 -2.38 10.64 -2.57
CA ASN A 234 -3.33 11.76 -2.58
C ASN A 234 -4.79 11.43 -2.94
N HIS A 235 -5.15 10.15 -3.11
CA HIS A 235 -6.55 9.78 -3.37
C HIS A 235 -7.46 10.25 -2.23
N MET A 236 -8.58 10.89 -2.58
CA MET A 236 -9.43 11.62 -1.63
C MET A 236 -9.93 10.73 -0.48
N ASP A 237 -10.42 9.54 -0.81
CA ASP A 237 -10.91 8.56 0.16
C ASP A 237 -9.82 8.11 1.15
N HIS A 238 -8.56 7.99 0.72
CA HIS A 238 -7.45 7.57 1.58
C HIS A 238 -7.22 8.62 2.68
N ARG A 239 -7.19 9.89 2.25
CA ARG A 239 -7.01 11.05 3.13
C ARG A 239 -8.17 11.22 4.10
N ILE A 240 -9.40 11.01 3.64
CA ILE A 240 -10.61 11.09 4.48
C ILE A 240 -10.70 9.90 5.45
N VAL A 241 -10.34 8.68 5.03
CA VAL A 241 -10.29 7.50 5.91
C VAL A 241 -9.23 7.68 6.99
N GLY A 242 -8.01 8.06 6.63
CA GLY A 242 -6.94 8.37 7.59
C GLY A 242 -7.34 9.45 8.60
N ALA A 243 -7.91 10.56 8.12
CA ALA A 243 -8.45 11.61 8.99
C ALA A 243 -9.61 11.13 9.89
N SER A 244 -10.49 10.27 9.38
CA SER A 244 -11.63 9.72 10.14
C SER A 244 -11.17 8.77 11.25
N VAL A 245 -10.21 7.88 10.96
CA VAL A 245 -9.59 6.98 11.94
C VAL A 245 -8.85 7.79 13.01
N THR A 246 -8.07 8.80 12.60
CA THR A 246 -7.41 9.72 13.55
C THR A 246 -8.41 10.47 14.42
N GLN A 247 -9.50 11.00 13.85
CA GLN A 247 -10.51 11.71 14.63
C GLN A 247 -11.22 10.79 15.62
N VAL A 248 -11.52 9.54 15.25
CA VAL A 248 -12.06 8.53 16.19
C VAL A 248 -11.06 8.26 17.32
N TYR A 249 -9.78 8.00 16.98
CA TYR A 249 -8.72 7.72 17.95
C TYR A 249 -8.49 8.87 18.94
N LEU A 250 -8.49 10.12 18.46
CA LEU A 250 -8.31 11.33 19.27
C LEU A 250 -9.57 11.75 20.04
N SER A 251 -10.77 11.33 19.62
CA SER A 251 -12.03 11.77 20.24
C SER A 251 -12.24 11.24 21.66
N LYS A 252 -11.62 10.11 22.01
CA LYS A 252 -11.78 9.44 23.31
C LYS A 252 -10.42 9.07 23.90
N LYS A 253 -10.27 9.24 25.22
CA LYS A 253 -9.13 8.64 25.94
C LYS A 253 -9.37 7.14 25.98
N GLN A 254 -8.53 6.39 25.26
CA GLN A 254 -8.55 4.93 25.30
C GLN A 254 -8.19 4.43 26.71
N GLU A 255 -8.87 3.39 27.20
CA GLU A 255 -8.56 2.78 28.51
C GLU A 255 -7.32 1.89 28.41
N LYS A 256 -7.24 1.11 27.33
CA LYS A 256 -6.03 0.43 26.83
C LYS A 256 -5.10 1.46 26.18
N ASN A 257 -3.79 1.27 26.30
CA ASN A 257 -2.80 2.09 25.58
C ASN A 257 -2.68 1.62 24.12
N VAL A 258 -3.68 2.01 23.31
CA VAL A 258 -3.70 1.77 21.86
C VAL A 258 -2.71 2.73 21.18
N HIS A 259 -1.93 2.24 20.22
CA HIS A 259 -1.07 3.06 19.37
C HIS A 259 -1.71 3.26 17.99
N LEU A 260 -1.71 4.48 17.45
CA LEU A 260 -2.10 4.76 16.06
C LEU A 260 -0.86 5.17 15.24
N PHE A 261 -0.65 4.52 14.10
CA PHE A 261 0.41 4.85 13.14
C PHE A 261 -0.16 5.23 11.77
N TYR A 262 0.44 6.24 11.16
CA TYR A 262 0.32 6.51 9.74
C TYR A 262 1.34 5.69 8.95
N VAL A 263 0.88 5.07 7.86
CA VAL A 263 1.74 4.60 6.77
C VAL A 263 2.39 5.79 6.08
N ALA A 264 3.65 5.68 5.68
CA ALA A 264 4.39 6.77 5.04
C ALA A 264 5.40 6.26 3.99
N THR A 265 5.85 7.18 3.12
CA THR A 265 6.97 6.96 2.19
C THR A 265 8.12 7.88 2.60
N PRO A 266 9.35 7.38 2.81
CA PRO A 266 10.51 8.24 3.02
C PRO A 266 10.72 9.16 1.82
N SER A 267 10.93 10.46 2.06
CA SER A 267 11.31 11.40 0.99
C SER A 267 12.67 11.05 0.38
N SER A 268 13.54 10.37 1.13
CA SER A 268 14.78 9.76 0.64
C SER A 268 14.58 8.61 -0.36
N HIS A 269 13.43 7.94 -0.35
CA HIS A 269 13.08 6.81 -1.24
C HIS A 269 12.35 7.26 -2.52
N LEU A 270 12.28 8.58 -2.76
CA LEU A 270 11.69 9.20 -3.95
C LEU A 270 12.79 9.96 -4.69
N GLU A 271 12.85 9.86 -6.02
CA GLU A 271 13.80 10.64 -6.82
C GLU A 271 13.21 12.01 -7.18
N ASP A 272 11.95 12.03 -7.60
CA ASP A 272 11.22 13.22 -8.08
C ASP A 272 10.79 14.17 -6.94
N GLU A 273 10.91 15.48 -7.18
CA GLU A 273 10.62 16.52 -6.17
C GLU A 273 9.12 16.81 -6.01
N ASP A 274 8.31 16.68 -7.07
CA ASP A 274 6.86 16.82 -6.95
C ASP A 274 6.27 15.60 -6.21
N GLU A 275 6.80 14.39 -6.44
CA GLU A 275 6.44 13.23 -5.62
C GLU A 275 6.85 13.39 -4.14
N LYS A 276 8.03 13.95 -3.84
CA LYS A 276 8.42 14.28 -2.45
C LYS A 276 7.46 15.25 -1.79
N LEU A 277 7.04 16.29 -2.51
CA LEU A 277 6.08 17.27 -2.02
C LEU A 277 4.67 16.68 -1.82
N LEU A 278 4.25 15.77 -2.70
CA LEU A 278 2.90 15.20 -2.70
C LEU A 278 2.74 14.03 -1.72
N ARG A 279 3.69 13.09 -1.68
CA ARG A 279 3.58 11.80 -0.95
C ARG A 279 4.82 11.40 -0.14
N GLY A 280 5.87 12.22 -0.14
CA GLY A 280 7.05 12.04 0.70
C GLY A 280 6.83 12.52 2.14
N VAL A 281 7.48 11.87 3.08
CA VAL A 281 7.59 12.29 4.48
C VAL A 281 9.07 12.34 4.83
N SER A 282 9.55 13.48 5.35
CA SER A 282 10.95 13.61 5.80
C SER A 282 11.28 12.52 6.80
N ASP A 283 12.42 11.88 6.60
CA ASP A 283 12.93 10.75 7.38
C ASP A 283 12.98 11.07 8.89
N ASP A 284 13.21 12.34 9.26
CA ASP A 284 13.17 12.86 10.64
C ASP A 284 11.83 12.58 11.37
N TYR A 285 10.72 12.46 10.63
CA TYR A 285 9.39 12.18 11.17
C TYR A 285 9.03 10.68 11.15
N LEU A 286 9.88 9.82 10.60
CA LEU A 286 9.64 8.38 10.44
C LEU A 286 10.21 7.58 11.62
N THR A 287 9.77 7.95 12.82
CA THR A 287 10.27 7.43 14.10
C THR A 287 9.87 5.98 14.41
N THR A 288 9.41 5.21 13.42
CA THR A 288 9.13 3.77 13.54
C THR A 288 9.37 3.07 12.21
N GLU A 289 10.45 2.29 12.16
CA GLU A 289 10.81 1.43 11.04
C GLU A 289 10.61 -0.04 11.44
N ILE A 290 9.89 -0.82 10.64
CA ILE A 290 9.67 -2.25 10.91
C ILE A 290 10.23 -3.08 9.75
N SER A 291 11.34 -3.78 10.01
CA SER A 291 11.91 -4.77 9.08
C SER A 291 11.07 -6.05 9.00
N TYR A 292 10.98 -6.64 7.82
CA TYR A 292 10.27 -7.89 7.53
C TYR A 292 11.17 -8.91 6.84
N THR A 293 10.74 -10.18 6.82
CA THR A 293 11.52 -11.29 6.25
C THR A 293 11.18 -11.56 4.79
N GLU A 294 12.00 -12.38 4.14
CA GLU A 294 11.76 -12.90 2.79
C GLU A 294 10.41 -13.64 2.66
N GLU A 295 10.02 -14.39 3.70
CA GLU A 295 8.74 -15.10 3.77
C GLU A 295 7.56 -14.13 3.78
N ASP A 296 7.64 -13.09 4.62
CA ASP A 296 6.61 -12.04 4.74
C ASP A 296 6.42 -11.29 3.40
N ARG A 297 7.54 -11.07 2.70
CA ARG A 297 7.62 -10.38 1.42
C ARG A 297 7.01 -11.21 0.28
N GLU A 298 7.32 -12.50 0.16
CA GLU A 298 6.70 -13.37 -0.87
C GLU A 298 5.22 -13.67 -0.55
N ASN A 299 4.83 -13.82 0.72
CA ASN A 299 3.42 -13.92 1.11
C ASN A 299 2.61 -12.67 0.68
N THR A 300 3.23 -11.48 0.73
CA THR A 300 2.63 -10.25 0.19
C THR A 300 2.53 -10.26 -1.34
N ILE A 301 3.50 -10.83 -2.05
CA ILE A 301 3.44 -10.95 -3.52
C ILE A 301 2.38 -11.95 -3.97
N LEU A 302 2.21 -13.06 -3.24
CA LEU A 302 1.10 -13.98 -3.46
C LEU A 302 -0.27 -13.32 -3.18
N ALA A 303 -0.35 -12.44 -2.18
CA ALA A 303 -1.54 -11.65 -1.92
C ALA A 303 -1.84 -10.64 -3.04
N LEU A 304 -0.83 -9.96 -3.56
CA LEU A 304 -0.96 -9.05 -4.71
C LEU A 304 -1.52 -9.78 -5.96
N GLN A 305 -1.15 -11.04 -6.19
CA GLN A 305 -1.65 -11.86 -7.30
C GLN A 305 -3.16 -12.16 -7.24
N CYS A 306 -3.82 -11.87 -6.11
CA CYS A 306 -5.28 -11.93 -6.00
C CYS A 306 -5.97 -10.78 -6.73
N TYR A 307 -5.37 -9.58 -6.81
CA TYR A 307 -6.01 -8.34 -7.27
C TYR A 307 -5.97 -8.16 -8.80
N LYS A 308 -6.52 -9.13 -9.52
CA LYS A 308 -6.54 -9.19 -10.99
C LYS A 308 -7.44 -8.12 -11.61
N THR A 309 -8.45 -7.63 -10.89
CA THR A 309 -9.25 -6.49 -11.35
C THR A 309 -8.51 -5.14 -11.30
N GLN A 310 -7.39 -5.05 -10.56
CA GLN A 310 -6.64 -3.81 -10.35
C GLN A 310 -5.26 -3.80 -11.02
N TYR A 311 -4.55 -4.93 -11.06
CA TYR A 311 -3.17 -5.02 -11.57
C TYR A 311 -3.04 -6.00 -12.74
N SER A 312 -2.33 -5.57 -13.79
CA SER A 312 -1.94 -6.44 -14.91
C SER A 312 -0.77 -7.33 -14.51
N GLU A 313 -0.48 -8.39 -15.27
CA GLU A 313 0.68 -9.27 -14.99
C GLU A 313 1.99 -8.46 -14.94
N ASP A 314 2.18 -7.50 -15.85
CA ASP A 314 3.34 -6.58 -15.83
C ASP A 314 3.36 -5.66 -14.59
N SER A 315 2.20 -5.16 -14.15
CA SER A 315 2.08 -4.27 -12.98
C SER A 315 2.29 -5.02 -11.66
N MET A 316 1.76 -6.24 -11.56
CA MET A 316 2.04 -7.18 -10.48
C MET A 316 3.52 -7.52 -10.43
N LYS A 317 4.14 -7.85 -11.58
CA LYS A 317 5.57 -8.14 -11.68
C LYS A 317 6.42 -6.94 -11.25
N HIS A 318 6.15 -5.75 -11.77
CA HIS A 318 6.88 -4.53 -11.41
C HIS A 318 6.81 -4.25 -9.90
N THR A 319 5.62 -4.41 -9.29
CA THR A 319 5.42 -4.21 -7.85
C THR A 319 6.12 -5.29 -7.01
N ALA A 320 6.10 -6.55 -7.48
CA ALA A 320 6.82 -7.66 -6.87
C ALA A 320 8.35 -7.49 -6.92
N ASP A 321 8.88 -6.99 -8.05
CA ASP A 321 10.29 -6.71 -8.22
C ASP A 321 10.73 -5.51 -7.36
N ARG A 322 9.90 -4.46 -7.24
CA ARG A 322 10.13 -3.35 -6.30
C ARG A 322 10.16 -3.79 -4.84
N LEU A 323 9.31 -4.74 -4.45
CA LEU A 323 9.36 -5.36 -3.11
C LEU A 323 10.66 -6.15 -2.91
N ARG A 324 11.12 -6.88 -3.94
CA ARG A 324 12.38 -7.67 -3.91
C ARG A 324 13.64 -6.81 -3.86
N SER A 325 13.65 -5.64 -4.51
CA SER A 325 14.79 -4.72 -4.53
C SER A 325 14.78 -3.69 -3.40
N GLY A 326 13.76 -3.69 -2.55
CA GLY A 326 13.64 -2.77 -1.41
C GLY A 326 14.56 -3.11 -0.25
N ASP A 327 14.63 -2.20 0.73
CA ASP A 327 15.41 -2.31 1.96
C ASP A 327 14.81 -3.26 3.02
N GLN A 328 13.73 -3.97 2.66
CA GLN A 328 12.94 -4.87 3.51
C GLN A 328 12.34 -4.20 4.76
N LYS A 329 11.97 -2.91 4.69
CA LYS A 329 11.27 -2.19 5.76
C LYS A 329 9.90 -1.65 5.34
N VAL A 330 9.03 -1.44 6.32
CA VAL A 330 7.88 -0.52 6.22
C VAL A 330 8.09 0.63 7.20
N TYR A 331 7.83 1.84 6.72
CA TYR A 331 8.03 3.09 7.44
C TYR A 331 6.70 3.62 7.98
N LEU A 332 6.68 3.95 9.27
CA LEU A 332 5.51 4.39 10.00
C LEU A 332 5.81 5.67 10.78
N ARG A 333 4.81 6.57 10.84
CA ARG A 333 4.84 7.76 11.71
C ARG A 333 3.75 7.64 12.79
N PRO A 334 4.10 7.58 14.09
CA PRO A 334 3.10 7.55 15.16
C PRO A 334 2.27 8.84 15.20
N VAL A 335 1.00 8.73 15.55
CA VAL A 335 0.14 9.88 15.85
C VAL A 335 0.51 10.46 17.21
N LEU A 336 0.42 11.79 17.32
CA LEU A 336 0.89 12.60 18.44
C LEU A 336 0.66 11.96 19.82
N LYS A 337 1.76 11.79 20.56
CA LYS A 337 1.73 11.42 21.98
C LYS A 337 1.09 12.56 22.79
N ALA A 338 0.28 12.22 23.79
CA ALA A 338 -0.32 13.22 24.66
C ALA A 338 0.75 13.92 25.52
N GLY A 339 1.12 15.15 25.13
CA GLY A 339 2.16 15.95 25.77
C GLY A 339 1.68 16.83 26.94
N THR A 340 2.62 17.61 27.49
CA THR A 340 2.36 18.58 28.56
C THR A 340 1.38 19.66 28.11
N LYS A 341 0.47 20.09 28.99
CA LYS A 341 -0.40 21.25 28.71
C LYS A 341 0.41 22.55 28.73
N THR A 342 0.87 22.96 27.57
CA THR A 342 1.45 24.29 27.32
C THR A 342 0.36 25.38 27.27
N ASN A 343 0.72 26.62 27.60
CA ASN A 343 -0.08 27.81 27.37
C ASN A 343 0.47 28.69 26.22
N THR A 344 1.45 28.18 25.46
CA THR A 344 2.09 28.87 24.34
C THR A 344 2.25 27.93 23.14
N LEU A 345 2.01 28.45 21.93
CA LEU A 345 2.22 27.70 20.68
C LEU A 345 3.72 27.43 20.40
N PHE A 346 4.62 28.13 21.10
CA PHE A 346 6.08 28.06 20.90
C PHE A 346 6.79 27.11 21.87
N LYS A 347 6.04 26.35 22.68
CA LYS A 347 6.61 25.25 23.47
C LYS A 347 5.70 24.02 23.36
N VAL A 348 6.13 23.07 22.55
CA VAL A 348 5.61 21.71 22.45
C VAL A 348 6.78 20.79 22.81
N ASP A 349 6.57 19.90 23.79
CA ASP A 349 7.56 18.91 24.24
C ASP A 349 7.46 17.62 23.39
#